data_AF-U5EAJ1-F1
#
_entry.id   AF-U5EAJ1-F1
#
_cell.length_a   1.000
_cell.length_b   1.000
_cell.length_c   1.000
_cell.angle_alpha   90.00
_cell.angle_beta   90.00
_cell.angle_gamma   90.00
#
_symmetry.space_group_name_H-M   'P 1'
#
loop_
_entity.id
_entity.type
_entity.pdbx_description
1 polymer ?
#
loop_
_entity_poly.entity_id
_entity_poly.type
_entity_poly.pdbx_seq_one_letter_code
_entity_poly.pdbx_strand_id
1 'polypeptide(L)'
;MAELESLVTYVIRSVNGVINDRAHVVSDIKPCLRSIACHSVFDSLRTVADSQKVWSSRQLVTTLESSTDILELPVTYGTAQPPLDGRTLTPGHFIRIWSIYGLDGTWYPTISCAMTLTKLSGARNDLAHGNEPFNIIFSQPGLDVKSIERYMDEMCMLYIHFSNSFVDYIENSRYI
;
A
#
# COMPACT_ATOMS: atom_id res chain seq x y z
N MET A 1 2.20 11.79 -9.55
CA MET A 1 2.78 10.59 -8.90
C MET A 1 3.23 10.88 -7.47
N ALA A 2 4.07 11.87 -7.22
CA ALA A 2 4.49 12.23 -5.85
C ALA A 2 3.31 12.54 -4.90
N GLU A 3 2.30 13.26 -5.39
CA GLU A 3 1.07 13.50 -4.61
C GLU A 3 0.31 12.20 -4.28
N LEU A 4 0.30 11.24 -5.21
CA LEU A 4 -0.37 9.96 -4.99
C LEU A 4 0.36 9.09 -4.00
N GLU A 5 1.69 9.07 -4.10
CA GLU A 5 2.56 8.43 -3.12
C GLU A 5 2.38 9.04 -1.73
N SER A 6 2.33 10.37 -1.65
CA SER A 6 2.13 11.09 -0.39
C SER A 6 0.78 10.80 0.24
N LEU A 7 -0.30 10.83 -0.55
CA LEU A 7 -1.65 10.55 -0.06
C LEU A 7 -1.80 9.08 0.38
N VAL A 8 -1.38 8.12 -0.42
CA VAL A 8 -1.47 6.69 -0.08
C VAL A 8 -0.68 6.40 1.19
N THR A 9 0.52 6.96 1.30
CA THR A 9 1.36 6.83 2.49
C THR A 9 0.68 7.45 3.72
N TYR A 10 0.12 8.66 3.58
CA TYR A 10 -0.57 9.35 4.66
C TYR A 10 -1.80 8.58 5.15
N VAL A 11 -2.64 8.10 4.24
CA VAL A 11 -3.84 7.33 4.58
C VAL A 11 -3.47 6.04 5.30
N ILE A 12 -2.50 5.29 4.79
CA ILE A 12 -2.03 4.05 5.45
C ILE A 12 -1.51 4.33 6.86
N ARG A 13 -0.68 5.37 7.03
CA ARG A 13 -0.18 5.77 8.36
C ARG A 13 -1.32 6.13 9.31
N SER A 14 -2.27 6.91 8.82
CA SER A 14 -3.41 7.37 9.62
C SER A 14 -4.30 6.20 10.06
N VAL A 15 -4.61 5.29 9.14
CA VAL A 15 -5.38 4.06 9.41
C VAL A 15 -4.66 3.19 10.43
N ASN A 16 -3.36 2.97 10.27
CA ASN A 16 -2.57 2.20 11.23
C ASN A 16 -2.55 2.84 12.62
N GLY A 17 -2.38 4.17 12.69
CA GLY A 17 -2.48 4.91 13.95
C GLY A 17 -3.84 4.70 14.63
N VAL A 18 -4.93 4.88 13.89
CA VAL A 18 -6.30 4.69 14.43
C VAL A 18 -6.53 3.26 14.92
N ILE A 19 -6.00 2.25 14.23
CA ILE A 19 -6.13 0.84 14.65
C ILE A 19 -5.31 0.59 15.92
N ASN A 20 -4.07 1.09 15.98
CA ASN A 20 -3.20 0.95 17.15
C ASN A 20 -3.80 1.61 18.40
N ASP A 21 -4.40 2.79 18.25
CA ASP A 21 -5.03 3.54 19.35
C ASP A 21 -6.19 2.78 20.01
N ARG A 22 -6.78 1.79 19.31
CA ARG A 22 -7.86 0.96 19.83
C ARG A 22 -7.38 -0.26 20.64
N ALA A 23 -6.05 -0.52 20.69
CA ALA A 23 -5.41 -1.52 21.55
C ALA A 23 -6.02 -2.94 21.49
N HIS A 24 -6.38 -3.40 20.29
CA HIS A 24 -6.86 -4.76 20.05
C HIS A 24 -5.72 -5.78 20.24
N VAL A 25 -6.04 -7.01 20.61
CA VAL A 25 -5.05 -8.11 20.62
C VAL A 25 -4.89 -8.69 19.21
N VAL A 26 -3.70 -9.21 18.88
CA VAL A 26 -3.38 -9.75 17.54
C VAL A 26 -4.33 -10.88 17.09
N SER A 27 -4.80 -11.71 18.04
CA SER A 27 -5.76 -12.78 17.76
C SER A 27 -7.11 -12.28 17.23
N ASP A 28 -7.53 -11.07 17.62
CA ASP A 28 -8.86 -10.54 17.32
C ASP A 28 -8.93 -9.84 15.97
N ILE A 29 -7.79 -9.69 15.30
CA ILE A 29 -7.67 -8.99 14.02
C ILE A 29 -7.76 -9.99 12.87
N LYS A 30 -8.28 -9.54 11.73
CA LYS A 30 -8.25 -10.30 10.48
C LYS A 30 -6.86 -10.87 10.18
N PRO A 31 -6.76 -12.16 9.81
CA PRO A 31 -5.48 -12.81 9.55
C PRO A 31 -4.59 -12.11 8.52
N CYS A 32 -5.19 -11.50 7.49
CA CYS A 32 -4.43 -10.77 6.46
C CYS A 32 -3.61 -9.60 7.04
N LEU A 33 -4.14 -8.90 8.05
CA LEU A 33 -3.48 -7.76 8.67
C LEU A 33 -2.36 -8.18 9.62
N ARG A 34 -2.35 -9.43 10.11
CA ARG A 34 -1.25 -9.94 10.96
C ARG A 34 0.10 -9.91 10.22
N SER A 35 0.08 -10.01 8.89
CA SER A 35 1.27 -9.90 8.06
C SER A 35 1.96 -8.53 8.18
N ILE A 36 1.19 -7.45 8.37
CA ILE A 36 1.74 -6.11 8.55
C ILE A 36 2.15 -5.84 10.00
N ALA A 37 1.44 -6.40 10.98
CA ALA A 37 1.81 -6.36 12.39
C ALA A 37 3.19 -7.00 12.63
N CYS A 38 3.47 -8.12 11.97
CA CYS A 38 4.74 -8.82 12.05
C CYS A 38 5.78 -8.37 11.00
N HIS A 39 5.61 -7.18 10.40
CA HIS A 39 6.50 -6.72 9.32
C HIS A 39 7.98 -6.76 9.73
N SER A 40 8.32 -6.28 10.93
CA SER A 40 9.70 -6.29 11.46
C SER A 40 10.26 -7.71 11.61
N VAL A 41 9.43 -8.66 12.03
CA VAL A 41 9.81 -10.08 12.13
C VAL A 41 10.11 -10.64 10.74
N PHE A 42 9.24 -10.39 9.75
CA PHE A 42 9.47 -10.80 8.37
C PHE A 42 10.71 -10.16 7.75
N ASP A 43 10.98 -8.90 8.05
CA ASP A 43 12.16 -8.22 7.53
C ASP A 43 13.44 -8.81 8.15
N SER A 44 13.43 -9.09 9.46
CA SER A 44 14.54 -9.74 10.16
C SER A 44 14.88 -11.13 9.59
N LEU A 45 13.87 -11.89 9.15
CA LEU A 45 14.05 -13.22 8.56
C LEU A 45 14.89 -13.20 7.27
N ARG A 46 15.05 -12.04 6.63
CA ARG A 46 15.86 -11.89 5.42
C ARG A 46 17.36 -11.78 5.71
N THR A 47 17.73 -11.35 6.91
CA THR A 47 19.11 -10.97 7.25
C THR A 47 19.72 -11.84 8.35
N VAL A 48 18.91 -12.56 9.14
CA VAL A 48 19.40 -13.40 10.24
C VAL A 48 20.05 -14.67 9.70
N ALA A 49 21.34 -14.86 9.99
CA ALA A 49 22.09 -16.08 9.65
C ALA A 49 21.99 -17.19 10.72
N ASP A 50 21.61 -16.83 11.95
CA ASP A 50 21.45 -17.77 13.07
C ASP A 50 20.19 -18.62 12.88
N SER A 51 20.39 -19.92 12.64
CA SER A 51 19.31 -20.86 12.35
C SER A 51 18.29 -20.96 13.47
N GLN A 52 18.70 -20.87 14.73
CA GLN A 52 17.79 -20.98 15.87
C GLN A 52 16.85 -19.78 15.90
N LYS A 53 17.38 -18.56 15.71
CA LYS A 53 16.57 -17.33 15.66
C LYS A 53 15.61 -17.31 14.47
N VAL A 54 16.04 -17.84 13.31
CA VAL A 54 15.17 -17.99 12.13
C VAL A 54 13.98 -18.89 12.43
N TRP A 55 14.22 -20.07 13.03
CA TRP A 55 13.14 -21.00 13.36
C TRP A 55 12.21 -20.47 14.44
N SER A 56 12.72 -19.80 15.48
CA SER A 56 11.87 -19.14 16.49
C SER A 56 10.99 -18.06 15.88
N SER A 57 11.53 -17.23 14.98
CA SER A 57 10.76 -16.18 14.30
C SER A 57 9.69 -16.76 13.36
N ARG A 58 10.00 -17.86 12.67
CA ARG A 58 9.02 -18.60 11.85
C ARG A 58 7.90 -19.19 12.70
N GLN A 59 8.25 -19.79 13.84
CA GLN A 59 7.25 -20.33 14.77
C GLN A 59 6.31 -19.23 15.27
N LEU A 60 6.85 -18.06 15.65
CA LEU A 60 6.07 -16.91 16.09
C LEU A 60 5.01 -16.50 15.05
N VAL A 61 5.40 -16.32 13.78
CA VAL A 61 4.45 -15.89 12.74
C VAL A 61 3.38 -16.93 12.42
N THR A 62 3.61 -18.20 12.74
CA THR A 62 2.63 -19.29 12.56
C THR A 62 1.68 -19.47 13.73
N THR A 63 1.88 -18.75 14.84
CA THR A 63 1.05 -18.86 16.06
C THR A 63 0.34 -17.55 16.41
N LEU A 64 0.28 -16.60 15.47
CA LEU A 64 -0.30 -15.26 15.71
C LEU A 64 -1.80 -15.30 15.99
N GLU A 65 -2.51 -16.34 15.54
CA GLU A 65 -3.90 -16.59 15.89
C GLU A 65 -4.14 -16.83 17.38
N SER A 66 -3.10 -17.24 18.10
CA SER A 66 -3.13 -17.47 19.54
C SER A 66 -2.39 -16.38 20.33
N SER A 67 -1.88 -15.34 19.68
CA SER A 67 -1.15 -14.25 20.35
C SER A 67 -2.10 -13.37 21.15
N THR A 68 -1.70 -13.09 22.39
CA THR A 68 -2.38 -12.15 23.30
C THR A 68 -1.69 -10.79 23.33
N ASP A 69 -0.69 -10.59 22.48
CA ASP A 69 0.03 -9.33 22.38
C ASP A 69 -0.91 -8.25 21.82
N ILE A 70 -0.72 -7.02 22.28
CA ILE A 70 -1.42 -5.87 21.72
C ILE A 70 -0.91 -5.65 20.30
N LEU A 71 -1.85 -5.47 19.36
CA LEU A 71 -1.55 -5.19 17.98
C LEU A 71 -0.76 -3.89 17.86
N GLU A 72 0.37 -3.96 17.16
CA GLU A 72 1.17 -2.79 16.79
C GLU A 72 1.44 -2.81 15.29
N LEU A 73 0.71 -1.96 14.55
CA LEU A 73 0.93 -1.74 13.13
C LEU A 73 2.01 -0.68 12.91
N PRO A 74 2.88 -0.84 11.89
CA PRO A 74 3.95 0.10 11.63
C PRO A 74 3.40 1.48 11.25
N VAL A 75 3.89 2.52 11.91
CA VAL A 75 3.71 3.94 11.54
C VAL A 75 5.10 4.55 11.39
N THR A 76 5.56 4.66 10.15
CA THR A 76 6.97 5.02 9.86
C THR A 76 7.10 6.45 9.38
N TYR A 77 8.17 7.15 9.78
CA TYR A 77 8.54 8.46 9.25
C TYR A 77 9.96 8.41 8.67
N GLY A 78 10.15 8.94 7.47
CA GLY A 78 11.44 8.94 6.78
C GLY A 78 11.81 7.63 6.07
N THR A 79 11.12 6.53 6.35
CA THR A 79 11.22 5.26 5.59
C THR A 79 9.93 4.95 4.84
N ALA A 80 9.99 3.96 3.94
CA ALA A 80 8.81 3.48 3.23
C ALA A 80 7.80 2.89 4.21
N GLN A 81 6.54 3.31 4.08
CA GLN A 81 5.44 2.82 4.91
C GLN A 81 4.98 1.44 4.43
N PRO A 82 5.13 0.36 5.22
CA PRO A 82 4.62 -0.94 4.82
C PRO A 82 3.10 -0.89 4.53
N PRO A 83 2.61 -1.55 3.47
CA PRO A 83 3.31 -2.50 2.59
C PRO A 83 3.93 -1.87 1.32
N LEU A 84 4.07 -0.54 1.29
CA LEU A 84 4.81 0.17 0.24
C LEU A 84 6.31 -0.08 0.40
N ASP A 85 7.04 0.05 -0.70
CA ASP A 85 8.48 -0.20 -0.78
C ASP A 85 9.28 1.05 -1.20
N GLY A 86 8.65 2.22 -1.22
CA GLY A 86 9.26 3.50 -1.61
C GLY A 86 9.46 3.66 -3.12
N ARG A 87 8.96 2.74 -3.95
CA ARG A 87 9.00 2.84 -5.41
C ARG A 87 7.77 3.58 -5.95
N THR A 88 7.82 3.90 -7.24
CA THR A 88 6.68 4.45 -7.98
C THR A 88 5.46 3.56 -7.77
N LEU A 89 4.34 4.15 -7.38
CA LEU A 89 3.10 3.39 -7.23
C LEU A 89 2.65 2.79 -8.57
N THR A 90 2.25 1.53 -8.52
CA THR A 90 1.76 0.74 -9.65
C THR A 90 0.49 0.00 -9.21
N PRO A 91 -0.33 -0.53 -10.14
CA PRO A 91 -1.43 -1.42 -9.81
C PRO A 91 -1.09 -2.52 -8.80
N GLY A 92 0.12 -3.10 -8.89
CA GLY A 92 0.57 -4.14 -7.98
C GLY A 92 0.64 -3.69 -6.51
N HIS A 93 0.94 -2.42 -6.26
CA HIS A 93 0.92 -1.86 -4.91
C HIS A 93 -0.50 -1.81 -4.34
N PHE A 94 -1.46 -1.35 -5.15
CA PHE A 94 -2.86 -1.28 -4.72
C PHE A 94 -3.48 -2.67 -4.52
N ILE A 95 -3.17 -3.64 -5.38
CA ILE A 95 -3.55 -5.05 -5.18
C ILE A 95 -3.02 -5.57 -3.83
N ARG A 96 -1.74 -5.31 -3.55
CA ARG A 96 -1.10 -5.71 -2.29
C ARG A 96 -1.77 -5.05 -1.09
N ILE A 97 -2.05 -3.74 -1.16
CA ILE A 97 -2.76 -3.01 -0.10
C ILE A 97 -4.14 -3.64 0.14
N TRP A 98 -4.95 -3.83 -0.90
CA TRP A 98 -6.28 -4.45 -0.76
C TRP A 98 -6.20 -5.83 -0.10
N SER A 99 -5.25 -6.65 -0.53
CA SER A 99 -5.07 -8.00 0.01
C SER A 99 -4.61 -8.01 1.47
N ILE A 100 -3.69 -7.12 1.86
CA ILE A 100 -3.14 -7.09 3.22
C ILE A 100 -4.17 -6.54 4.21
N TYR A 101 -4.87 -5.47 3.84
CA TYR A 101 -5.90 -4.90 4.69
C TYR A 101 -7.22 -5.69 4.63
N GLY A 102 -7.39 -6.59 3.66
CA GLY A 102 -8.64 -7.32 3.47
C GLY A 102 -9.79 -6.39 3.13
N LEU A 103 -9.54 -5.39 2.27
CA LEU A 103 -10.54 -4.44 1.79
C LEU A 103 -11.49 -5.12 0.80
N ASP A 104 -12.76 -4.73 0.86
CA ASP A 104 -13.78 -5.26 -0.04
C ASP A 104 -13.69 -4.65 -1.44
N GLY A 105 -14.21 -5.40 -2.42
CA GLY A 105 -14.28 -4.98 -3.81
C GLY A 105 -12.92 -4.87 -4.50
N THR A 106 -12.82 -3.96 -5.47
CA THR A 106 -11.62 -3.74 -6.29
C THR A 106 -10.93 -2.44 -5.90
N TRP A 107 -9.59 -2.41 -6.01
CA TRP A 107 -8.81 -1.22 -5.70
C TRP A 107 -8.98 -0.07 -6.69
N TYR A 108 -9.46 -0.35 -7.91
CA TYR A 108 -9.74 0.64 -8.91
C TYR A 108 -11.23 0.96 -8.94
N PRO A 109 -11.62 2.24 -9.08
CA PRO A 109 -13.02 2.62 -9.27
C PRO A 109 -13.51 2.30 -10.70
N THR A 110 -12.61 2.38 -11.69
CA THR A 110 -12.88 1.97 -13.07
C THR A 110 -11.66 1.27 -13.67
N ILE A 111 -11.87 0.41 -14.67
CA ILE A 111 -10.76 -0.26 -15.40
C ILE A 111 -9.82 0.78 -16.03
N SER A 112 -10.36 1.92 -16.48
CA SER A 112 -9.57 3.02 -17.05
C SER A 112 -8.56 3.58 -16.05
N CYS A 113 -8.95 3.75 -14.77
CA CYS A 113 -8.02 4.21 -13.73
C CYS A 113 -6.80 3.30 -13.59
N ALA A 114 -7.00 1.97 -13.67
CA ALA A 114 -5.89 1.02 -13.57
C ALA A 114 -4.94 1.12 -14.77
N MET A 115 -5.48 1.29 -15.98
CA MET A 115 -4.68 1.50 -17.19
C MET A 115 -3.91 2.83 -17.12
N THR A 116 -4.55 3.88 -16.64
CA THR A 116 -3.92 5.20 -16.50
C THR A 116 -2.82 5.21 -15.46
N LEU A 117 -3.02 4.58 -14.30
CA LEU A 117 -1.94 4.42 -13.32
C LEU A 117 -0.73 3.68 -13.93
N THR A 118 -0.99 2.64 -14.73
CA THR A 118 0.07 1.91 -15.45
C THR A 118 0.84 2.82 -16.40
N LYS A 119 0.12 3.63 -17.20
CA LYS A 119 0.74 4.60 -18.12
C LYS A 119 1.55 5.67 -17.40
N LEU A 120 0.97 6.28 -16.36
CA LEU A 120 1.62 7.34 -15.59
C LEU A 120 2.85 6.84 -14.82
N SER A 121 2.78 5.63 -14.26
CA SER A 121 3.93 5.01 -13.59
C SER A 121 5.05 4.66 -14.57
N GLY A 122 4.71 4.16 -15.77
CA GLY A 122 5.67 3.95 -16.87
C GLY A 122 6.36 5.25 -17.28
N ALA A 123 5.57 6.27 -17.65
CA ALA A 123 6.10 7.57 -18.07
C ALA A 123 7.01 8.22 -17.00
N ARG A 124 6.65 8.11 -15.72
CA ARG A 124 7.50 8.60 -14.61
C ARG A 124 8.83 7.85 -14.55
N ASN A 125 8.80 6.53 -14.68
CA ASN A 125 10.03 5.72 -14.63
C ASN A 125 10.94 6.02 -15.82
N ASP A 126 10.38 6.13 -17.03
CA ASP A 126 11.15 6.45 -18.23
C ASP A 126 11.82 7.82 -18.12
N LEU A 127 11.10 8.82 -17.58
CA LEU A 127 11.68 10.13 -17.30
C LEU A 127 12.79 10.05 -16.24
N ALA A 128 12.55 9.33 -15.14
CA ALA A 128 13.50 9.24 -14.02
C ALA A 128 14.78 8.51 -14.39
N HIS A 129 14.70 7.53 -15.28
CA HIS A 129 15.86 6.77 -15.78
C HIS A 129 16.54 7.43 -16.99
N GLY A 130 15.98 8.52 -17.51
CA GLY A 130 16.50 9.20 -18.71
C GLY A 130 16.32 8.38 -19.99
N ASN A 131 15.39 7.42 -20.00
CA ASN A 131 15.08 6.61 -21.18
C ASN A 131 14.42 7.45 -22.27
N GLU A 132 13.62 8.45 -21.87
CA GLU A 132 12.88 9.32 -22.77
C GLU A 132 13.04 10.80 -22.36
N PRO A 133 13.37 11.70 -23.31
CA PRO A 133 13.38 13.14 -23.07
C PRO A 133 12.00 13.66 -22.67
N PHE A 134 11.95 14.64 -21.77
CA PHE A 134 10.70 15.22 -21.25
C PHE A 134 9.77 15.74 -22.36
N ASN A 135 10.33 16.35 -23.41
CA ASN A 135 9.56 16.85 -24.55
C ASN A 135 8.97 15.74 -25.43
N ILE A 136 9.51 14.52 -25.37
CA ILE A 136 9.03 13.38 -26.16
C ILE A 136 7.94 12.63 -25.41
N ILE A 137 8.02 12.50 -24.08
CA ILE A 137 7.01 11.80 -23.26
C ILE A 137 5.60 12.29 -23.55
N PHE A 138 5.37 13.60 -23.54
CA PHE A 138 4.04 14.18 -23.81
C PHE A 138 3.70 14.33 -25.29
N SER A 139 4.63 13.95 -26.17
CA SER A 139 4.43 13.93 -27.62
C SER A 139 4.04 12.54 -28.14
N GLN A 140 3.98 11.52 -27.27
CA GLN A 140 3.59 10.17 -27.65
C GLN A 140 2.07 10.07 -27.94
N PRO A 141 1.65 9.18 -28.87
CA PRO A 141 0.23 8.94 -29.15
C PRO A 141 -0.56 8.60 -27.87
N GLY A 142 -1.63 9.36 -27.58
CA GLY A 142 -2.46 9.15 -26.39
C GLY A 142 -2.00 9.89 -25.12
N LEU A 143 -1.09 10.86 -25.27
CA LEU A 143 -0.69 11.83 -24.24
C LEU A 143 -0.98 13.29 -24.66
N ASP A 144 -1.98 13.49 -25.51
CA ASP A 144 -2.48 14.84 -25.82
C ASP A 144 -3.11 15.51 -24.58
N VAL A 145 -3.34 16.82 -24.66
CA VAL A 145 -3.87 17.63 -23.54
C VAL A 145 -5.16 17.02 -22.97
N LYS A 146 -6.06 16.54 -23.83
CA LYS A 146 -7.32 15.91 -23.41
C LYS A 146 -7.08 14.59 -22.67
N SER A 147 -6.09 13.81 -23.10
CA SER A 147 -5.70 12.57 -22.45
C SER A 147 -5.09 12.85 -21.08
N ILE A 148 -4.26 13.89 -20.95
CA ILE A 148 -3.68 14.30 -19.66
C ILE A 148 -4.78 14.75 -18.70
N GLU A 149 -5.72 15.57 -19.15
CA GLU A 149 -6.88 16.01 -18.35
C GLU A 149 -7.68 14.80 -17.85
N ARG A 150 -8.02 13.86 -18.73
CA ARG A 150 -8.67 12.60 -18.35
C ARG A 150 -7.84 11.81 -17.35
N TYR A 151 -6.51 11.72 -17.53
CA TYR A 151 -5.65 11.00 -16.60
C TYR A 151 -5.65 11.64 -15.21
N MET A 152 -5.72 12.97 -15.12
CA MET A 152 -5.86 13.68 -13.86
C MET A 152 -7.20 13.35 -13.19
N ASP A 153 -8.31 13.41 -13.93
CA ASP A 153 -9.64 13.07 -13.40
C ASP A 153 -9.69 11.62 -12.88
N GLU A 154 -9.11 10.67 -13.62
CA GLU A 154 -9.05 9.27 -13.21
C GLU A 154 -8.18 9.07 -11.95
N MET A 155 -7.10 9.81 -11.79
CA MET A 155 -6.29 9.78 -10.56
C MET A 155 -7.03 10.42 -9.38
N CYS A 156 -7.79 11.48 -9.61
CA CYS A 156 -8.69 12.05 -8.60
C CYS A 156 -9.75 11.05 -8.16
N MET A 157 -10.36 10.31 -9.08
CA MET A 157 -11.30 9.25 -8.75
C MET A 157 -10.64 8.13 -7.94
N LEU A 158 -9.40 7.75 -8.29
CA LEU A 158 -8.63 6.79 -7.50
C LEU A 158 -8.36 7.29 -6.08
N TYR A 159 -8.04 8.58 -5.89
CA TYR A 159 -7.88 9.17 -4.55
C TYR A 159 -9.11 9.05 -3.68
N ILE A 160 -10.26 9.44 -4.25
CA ILE A 160 -11.53 9.43 -3.54
C ILE A 160 -11.90 7.99 -3.19
N HIS A 161 -11.80 7.07 -4.15
CA HIS A 161 -12.08 5.65 -3.94
C HIS A 161 -11.19 5.03 -2.85
N PHE A 162 -9.87 5.27 -2.93
CA PHE A 162 -8.90 4.78 -1.97
C PHE A 162 -9.21 5.28 -0.55
N SER A 163 -9.43 6.58 -0.41
CA SER A 163 -9.70 7.20 0.89
C SER A 163 -11.03 6.71 1.46
N ASN A 164 -12.10 6.68 0.65
CA ASN A 164 -13.42 6.22 1.10
C ASN A 164 -13.42 4.75 1.51
N SER A 165 -12.67 3.90 0.80
CA SER A 165 -12.53 2.48 1.17
C SER A 165 -11.93 2.33 2.57
N PHE A 166 -10.95 3.17 2.93
CA PHE A 166 -10.33 3.15 4.26
C PHE A 166 -11.19 3.82 5.34
N VAL A 167 -11.95 4.85 5.00
CA VAL A 167 -12.94 5.45 5.91
C VAL A 167 -13.96 4.40 6.31
N ASP A 168 -14.59 3.75 5.33
CA ASP A 168 -15.57 2.67 5.56
C ASP A 168 -14.96 1.49 6.32
N TYR A 169 -13.71 1.12 6.03
CA TYR A 169 -12.95 0.09 6.75
C TYR A 169 -12.79 0.39 8.24
N ILE A 170 -12.47 1.64 8.60
CA ILE A 170 -12.26 2.08 9.98
C ILE A 170 -13.59 2.28 10.72
N GLU A 171 -14.57 2.92 10.09
CA GLU A 171 -15.88 3.22 10.69
C GLU A 171 -16.63 1.94 11.04
N ASN A 172 -16.59 0.95 10.15
CA ASN A 172 -17.25 -0.34 10.37
C ASN A 172 -16.35 -1.39 11.04
N SER A 173 -15.16 -0.99 11.50
CA SER A 173 -14.17 -1.88 12.13
C SER A 173 -13.90 -3.17 11.35
N ARG A 174 -13.85 -3.07 10.01
CA ARG A 174 -13.68 -4.23 9.11
C ARG A 174 -12.31 -4.89 9.21
N TYR A 175 -11.42 -4.43 10.09
CA TYR A 175 -10.13 -5.04 10.38
C TYR A 175 -10.22 -6.13 11.46
N ILE A 176 -11.35 -6.23 12.16
CA ILE A 176 -11.69 -7.30 13.11
C ILE A 176 -12.29 -8.48 12.34
#